data_AF-A0A1J5ECH8-F1
#
_entry.id   AF-A0A1J5ECH8-F1
#
_cell.length_a   1.000
_cell.length_b   1.000
_cell.length_c   1.000
_cell.angle_alpha   90.00
_cell.angle_beta   90.00
_cell.angle_gamma   90.00
#
_symmetry.space_group_name_H-M   'P 1'
#
loop_
_entity.id
_entity.type
_entity.pdbx_description
1 polymer ?
#
loop_
_entity_poly.entity_id
_entity_poly.type
_entity_poly.pdbx_seq_one_letter_code
_entity_poly.pdbx_strand_id
1 'polypeptide(L)'
;MKRIQVGLVALAVVSMLVLPSCKSNSEKIAQFCSDWKTIAEENKNDCAALGKAMKEMITEYDDVKLYGSTDDEGSQKAAESCQEAATFVMTCIDNKEVMEAMEMLEPKN
;
A
#
# COMPACT_ATOMS: atom_id res chain seq x y z
N MET A 1 -15.34 -29.21 28.13
CA MET A 1 -14.18 -28.37 27.76
C MET A 1 -13.42 -29.04 26.62
N LYS A 2 -13.02 -28.25 25.61
CA LYS A 2 -12.30 -28.59 24.36
C LYS A 2 -13.14 -29.41 23.36
N ARG A 3 -13.16 -29.13 22.04
CA ARG A 3 -12.16 -28.52 21.14
C ARG A 3 -12.87 -27.63 20.09
N ILE A 4 -12.41 -26.38 19.92
CA ILE A 4 -12.76 -25.57 18.74
C ILE A 4 -11.74 -25.94 17.67
N GLN A 5 -12.18 -26.60 16.61
CA GLN A 5 -11.40 -26.77 15.38
C GLN A 5 -11.34 -25.42 14.69
N VAL A 6 -10.20 -24.76 14.83
CA VAL A 6 -9.71 -23.77 13.88
C VAL A 6 -9.15 -24.58 12.71
N GLY A 7 -9.69 -24.40 11.50
CA GLY A 7 -9.18 -25.12 10.34
C GLY A 7 -9.86 -24.77 9.04
N LEU A 8 -9.13 -24.04 8.20
CA LEU A 8 -9.28 -23.90 6.75
C LEU A 8 -10.60 -23.30 6.24
N VAL A 9 -10.58 -21.98 6.09
CA VAL A 9 -11.08 -21.40 4.84
C VAL A 9 -9.83 -20.98 4.06
N ALA A 10 -9.18 -21.96 3.44
CA ALA A 10 -8.25 -21.71 2.35
C ALA A 10 -9.08 -21.22 1.17
N LEU A 11 -9.23 -19.89 1.05
CA LEU A 11 -9.88 -19.28 -0.10
C LEU A 11 -9.04 -19.61 -1.33
N ALA A 12 -9.55 -20.55 -2.12
CA ALA A 12 -9.07 -20.87 -3.43
C ALA A 12 -9.20 -19.62 -4.33
N VAL A 13 -8.11 -18.87 -4.48
CA VAL A 13 -7.93 -17.93 -5.59
C VAL A 13 -6.61 -18.27 -6.27
N VAL A 14 -6.53 -19.51 -6.78
CA VAL A 14 -5.54 -19.88 -7.80
C VAL A 14 -6.34 -20.14 -9.07
N SER A 15 -6.48 -19.10 -9.90
CA SER A 15 -6.62 -19.18 -11.37
C SER A 15 -6.94 -17.80 -11.96
N MET A 16 -5.96 -16.91 -12.07
CA MET A 16 -5.96 -15.89 -13.13
C MET A 16 -4.52 -15.67 -13.64
N LEU A 17 -4.26 -16.25 -14.81
CA LEU A 17 -3.46 -15.65 -15.90
C LEU A 17 -2.11 -15.04 -15.50
N VAL A 18 -1.06 -15.87 -15.50
CA VAL A 18 0.33 -15.40 -15.50
C VAL A 18 0.74 -15.07 -16.95
N LEU A 19 0.18 -14.00 -17.49
CA LEU A 19 0.92 -13.21 -18.47
C LEU A 19 1.82 -12.27 -17.65
N PRO A 20 3.12 -12.13 -17.94
CA PRO A 20 3.92 -11.04 -17.39
C PRO A 20 3.39 -9.75 -18.04
N SER A 21 2.26 -9.28 -17.53
CA SER A 21 1.52 -8.15 -18.07
C SER A 21 2.38 -6.92 -17.91
N CYS A 22 2.64 -6.24 -19.03
CA CYS A 22 2.99 -4.83 -19.03
C CYS A 22 1.83 -4.05 -18.39
N LYS A 23 1.70 -4.09 -17.05
CA LYS A 23 0.77 -3.22 -16.34
C LYS A 23 1.15 -1.79 -16.65
N SER A 24 0.17 -0.98 -17.06
CA SER A 24 0.42 0.45 -17.26
C SER A 24 0.86 1.07 -15.93
N ASN A 25 1.58 2.18 -16.00
CA ASN A 25 2.01 2.88 -14.79
C ASN A 25 0.79 3.27 -13.91
N SER A 26 -0.34 3.62 -14.53
CA SER A 26 -1.61 3.91 -13.85
C SER A 26 -2.19 2.72 -13.08
N GLU A 27 -2.10 1.50 -13.60
CA GLU A 27 -2.53 0.29 -12.88
C GLU A 27 -1.63 -0.03 -11.68
N LYS A 28 -0.31 0.22 -11.82
CA LYS A 28 0.64 0.05 -10.71
C LYS A 28 0.38 1.07 -9.60
N ILE A 29 0.09 2.33 -9.96
CA ILE A 29 -0.29 3.39 -9.01
C ILE A 29 -1.60 3.03 -8.29
N ALA A 30 -2.61 2.56 -9.03
CA ALA A 30 -3.89 2.19 -8.46
C ALA A 30 -3.73 1.05 -7.44
N GLN A 31 -2.93 0.04 -7.75
CA GLN A 31 -2.64 -1.05 -6.83
C GLN A 31 -1.91 -0.55 -5.59
N PHE A 32 -0.84 0.23 -5.77
CA PHE A 32 -0.09 0.82 -4.67
C PHE A 32 -0.99 1.64 -3.74
N CYS A 33 -1.86 2.49 -4.29
CA CYS A 33 -2.76 3.32 -3.50
C CYS A 33 -3.88 2.53 -2.81
N SER A 34 -4.32 1.42 -3.42
CA SER A 34 -5.23 0.49 -2.77
C SER A 34 -4.56 -0.17 -1.56
N ASP A 35 -3.34 -0.68 -1.73
CA ASP A 35 -2.61 -1.38 -0.69
C ASP A 35 -2.23 -0.43 0.46
N TRP A 36 -1.82 0.81 0.14
CA TRP A 36 -1.60 1.85 1.13
C TRP A 36 -2.86 2.05 1.97
N LYS A 37 -4.01 2.27 1.32
CA LYS A 37 -5.27 2.49 2.03
C LYS A 37 -5.61 1.34 2.96
N THR A 38 -5.47 0.09 2.50
CA THR A 38 -5.69 -1.09 3.34
C THR A 38 -4.75 -1.12 4.54
N ILE A 39 -3.45 -0.92 4.34
CA ILE A 39 -2.46 -0.87 5.43
C ILE A 39 -2.77 0.23 6.44
N ALA A 40 -3.15 1.42 5.95
CA ALA A 40 -3.52 2.55 6.79
C ALA A 40 -4.76 2.27 7.64
N GLU A 41 -5.78 1.64 7.06
CA GLU A 41 -7.02 1.26 7.77
C GLU A 41 -6.78 0.15 8.81
N GLU A 42 -6.00 -0.87 8.47
CA GLU A 42 -5.67 -2.00 9.35
C GLU A 42 -4.82 -1.57 10.56
N ASN A 43 -3.93 -0.59 10.36
CA ASN A 43 -2.97 -0.14 11.37
C ASN A 43 -3.31 1.23 11.98
N LYS A 44 -4.52 1.76 11.76
CA LYS A 44 -4.94 3.11 12.19
C LYS A 44 -4.79 3.44 13.69
N ASN A 45 -4.60 2.43 14.53
CA ASN A 45 -4.44 2.57 15.98
C ASN A 45 -3.03 2.17 16.48
N ASP A 46 -2.13 1.75 15.59
CA ASP A 46 -0.76 1.33 15.92
C ASP A 46 0.22 1.94 14.90
N CYS A 47 0.75 3.12 15.24
CA CYS A 47 1.64 3.85 14.35
C CYS A 47 2.96 3.09 14.07
N ALA A 48 3.45 2.29 15.00
CA ALA A 48 4.68 1.52 14.79
C ALA A 48 4.45 0.36 13.81
N ALA A 49 3.29 -0.31 13.90
CA ALA A 49 2.89 -1.33 12.93
C ALA A 49 2.61 -0.70 11.55
N LEU A 50 1.94 0.45 11.52
CA LEU A 50 1.71 1.23 10.30
C LEU A 50 3.03 1.54 9.58
N GLY A 51 4.01 2.10 10.30
CA GLY A 51 5.30 2.45 9.72
C GLY A 51 6.06 1.24 9.16
N LYS A 52 6.02 0.08 9.84
CA LYS A 52 6.64 -1.16 9.33
C LYS A 52 5.96 -1.68 8.07
N ALA A 53 4.64 -1.77 8.08
CA ALA A 53 3.86 -2.24 6.94
C ALA A 53 4.03 -1.32 5.72
N MET A 54 4.10 -0.01 5.93
CA MET A 54 4.39 0.96 4.86
C MET A 54 5.77 0.73 4.25
N LYS A 55 6.82 0.49 5.05
CA LYS A 55 8.17 0.22 4.52
C LYS A 55 8.22 -1.05 3.67
N GLU A 56 7.54 -2.10 4.12
CA GLU A 56 7.43 -3.37 3.38
C GLU A 56 6.75 -3.13 2.03
N MET A 57 5.58 -2.48 2.02
CA MET A 57 4.87 -2.11 0.80
C MET A 57 5.74 -1.26 -0.14
N ILE A 58 6.37 -0.19 0.35
CA ILE A 58 7.19 0.70 -0.49
C ILE A 58 8.33 -0.08 -1.15
N THR A 59 8.92 -1.04 -0.45
CA THR A 59 9.99 -1.91 -1.00
C THR A 59 9.45 -2.83 -2.09
N GLU A 60 8.22 -3.34 -1.95
CA GLU A 60 7.57 -4.17 -2.98
C GLU A 60 7.25 -3.38 -4.26
N TYR A 61 7.05 -2.07 -4.13
CA TYR A 61 6.74 -1.15 -5.22
C TYR A 61 7.89 -0.21 -5.60
N ASP A 62 9.15 -0.54 -5.27
CA ASP A 62 10.35 0.29 -5.55
C ASP A 62 10.58 0.53 -7.06
N ASP A 63 9.99 -0.30 -7.93
CA ASP A 63 10.02 -0.12 -9.39
C ASP A 63 8.94 0.86 -9.91
N VAL A 64 8.01 1.29 -9.06
CA VAL A 64 6.93 2.21 -9.41
C VAL A 64 7.38 3.64 -9.17
N LYS A 65 7.43 4.43 -10.25
CA LYS A 65 7.58 5.88 -10.13
C LYS A 65 6.27 6.49 -9.63
N LEU A 66 6.11 6.49 -8.31
CA LEU A 66 4.96 7.08 -7.62
C LEU A 66 4.99 8.61 -7.69
N TYR A 67 6.19 9.21 -7.70
CA TYR A 67 6.38 10.64 -7.87
C TYR A 67 6.62 11.02 -9.34
N GLY A 68 5.78 11.93 -9.87
CA GLY A 68 5.84 12.44 -11.23
C GLY A 68 4.89 11.76 -12.23
N SER A 69 3.99 10.91 -11.77
CA SER A 69 3.03 10.17 -12.60
C SER A 69 1.64 10.83 -12.69
N THR A 70 1.39 11.91 -11.97
CA THR A 70 0.08 12.61 -11.93
C THR A 70 -0.20 13.51 -13.14
N ASP A 71 0.59 13.39 -14.21
CA ASP A 71 0.48 14.27 -15.38
C ASP A 71 -0.67 13.88 -16.33
N ASP A 72 -1.27 12.70 -16.14
CA ASP A 72 -2.47 12.24 -16.85
C ASP A 72 -3.65 11.96 -15.90
N GLU A 73 -4.87 12.21 -16.37
CA GLU A 73 -6.12 12.07 -15.61
C GLU A 73 -6.32 10.64 -15.06
N GLY A 74 -5.82 9.61 -15.75
CA GLY A 74 -5.90 8.22 -15.31
C GLY A 74 -5.05 7.96 -14.07
N SER A 75 -3.84 8.51 -14.05
CA SER A 75 -2.94 8.42 -12.90
C SER A 75 -3.39 9.30 -11.72
N GLN A 76 -4.01 10.45 -11.99
CA GLN A 76 -4.64 11.26 -10.93
C GLN A 76 -5.77 10.50 -10.24
N LYS A 77 -6.66 9.88 -11.01
CA LYS A 77 -7.75 9.06 -10.48
C LYS A 77 -7.23 7.84 -9.72
N ALA A 78 -6.17 7.20 -10.22
CA ALA A 78 -5.52 6.09 -9.54
C ALA A 78 -4.93 6.49 -8.17
N ALA A 79 -4.52 7.75 -8.01
CA ALA A 79 -3.93 8.27 -6.79
C ALA A 79 -4.94 8.71 -5.72
N GLU A 80 -6.24 8.80 -6.02
CA GLU A 80 -7.28 9.27 -5.08
C GLU A 80 -7.29 8.45 -3.78
N SER A 81 -7.12 7.12 -3.86
CA SER A 81 -7.09 6.26 -2.67
C SER A 81 -5.86 6.52 -1.78
N CYS A 82 -4.73 6.95 -2.35
CA CYS A 82 -3.57 7.39 -1.56
C CYS A 82 -3.88 8.67 -0.79
N GLN A 83 -4.63 9.60 -1.38
CA GLN A 83 -5.01 10.86 -0.71
C GLN A 83 -5.93 10.61 0.49
N GLU A 84 -6.90 9.69 0.35
CA GLU A 84 -7.74 9.27 1.48
C GLU A 84 -6.90 8.64 2.59
N ALA A 85 -5.99 7.74 2.22
CA ALA A 85 -5.12 7.05 3.15
C ALA A 85 -4.11 7.97 3.85
N ALA A 86 -3.67 9.04 3.19
CA ALA A 86 -2.79 10.05 3.75
C ALA A 86 -3.39 10.67 5.03
N THR A 87 -4.71 10.81 5.12
CA THR A 87 -5.37 11.33 6.33
C THR A 87 -5.04 10.49 7.57
N PHE A 88 -4.99 9.16 7.42
CA PHE A 88 -4.65 8.25 8.53
C PHE A 88 -3.15 8.29 8.82
N VAL A 89 -2.31 8.28 7.80
CA VAL A 89 -0.85 8.36 7.97
C VAL A 89 -0.44 9.65 8.67
N MET A 90 -1.09 10.78 8.34
CA MET A 90 -0.84 12.07 8.97
C MET A 90 -1.14 12.08 10.48
N THR A 91 -2.03 11.20 10.97
CA THR A 91 -2.25 11.08 12.43
C THR A 91 -1.07 10.43 13.16
N CYS A 92 -0.22 9.71 12.44
CA CYS A 92 0.96 9.03 12.95
C CYS A 92 2.26 9.70 12.51
N ILE A 93 2.23 10.93 12.00
CA ILE A 93 3.41 11.59 11.40
C ILE A 93 4.55 11.81 12.40
N ASP A 94 4.26 11.94 13.69
CA ASP A 94 5.27 12.09 14.74
C ASP A 94 5.94 10.76 15.13
N ASN A 95 5.45 9.63 14.61
CA ASN A 95 6.05 8.32 14.85
C ASN A 95 7.26 8.11 13.92
N LYS A 96 8.38 7.69 14.51
CA LYS A 96 9.65 7.48 13.80
C LYS A 96 9.52 6.48 12.65
N GLU A 97 8.83 5.36 12.86
CA GLU A 97 8.71 4.31 11.84
C GLU A 97 7.90 4.79 10.63
N VAL A 98 6.87 5.61 10.86
CA VAL A 98 6.07 6.24 9.79
C VAL A 98 6.89 7.28 9.05
N MET A 99 7.62 8.17 9.74
CA MET A 99 8.51 9.14 9.08
C MET A 99 9.56 8.45 8.21
N GLU A 100 10.23 7.42 8.73
CA GLU A 100 11.23 6.66 7.96
C GLU A 100 10.60 5.98 6.73
N ALA A 101 9.33 5.55 6.80
CA ALA A 101 8.61 5.02 5.64
C ALA A 101 8.31 6.13 4.62
N MET A 102 7.87 7.31 5.08
CA MET A 102 7.58 8.45 4.22
C MET A 102 8.83 8.98 3.51
N GLU A 103 9.98 8.99 4.19
CA GLU A 103 11.28 9.32 3.58
C GLU A 103 11.67 8.36 2.44
N MET A 104 11.20 7.10 2.46
CA MET A 104 11.42 6.16 1.36
C MET A 104 10.59 6.48 0.12
N LEU A 105 9.49 7.23 0.26
CA LEU A 105 8.66 7.68 -0.86
C LEU A 105 9.23 8.91 -1.55
N GLU A 106 9.96 9.75 -0.83
CA GLU A 106 10.62 10.89 -1.43
C GLU A 106 11.59 10.38 -2.51
N PRO A 107 11.61 11.00 -3.71
CA PRO A 107 12.63 10.65 -4.68
C PRO A 107 13.98 10.81 -4.00
N LYS A 108 14.82 9.77 -4.04
CA LYS A 108 16.24 9.85 -3.68
C LYS A 108 16.95 10.80 -4.65
N ASN A 109 16.76 12.10 -4.46
CA ASN A 109 17.40 13.19 -5.18
C ASN A 109 18.17 14.05 -4.17
#